data_AF-A0A5Q4DYB6-F1
#
_entry.id   AF-A0A5Q4DYB6-F1
#
_cell.length_a   1.000
_cell.length_b   1.000
_cell.length_c   1.000
_cell.angle_alpha   90.00
_cell.angle_beta   90.00
_cell.angle_gamma   90.00
#
_symmetry.space_group_name_H-M   'P 1'
#
loop_
_entity.id
_entity.type
_entity.pdbx_description
1 polymer ?
#
loop_
_entity_poly.entity_id
_entity_poly.type
_entity_poly.pdbx_seq_one_letter_code
_entity_poly.pdbx_strand_id
1 'polypeptide(L)'
;MLLFVNKRTASERLNLSGSTLKKYRLQGDWIEGVHWVRINSRCVRYNLELIQDWLHNRGNPAAHLQAIETYQRGLLSNQPPRRKS
;
A
#
# COMPACT_ATOMS: atom_id res chain seq x y z
N MET A 1 2.57 7.63 -10.08
CA MET A 1 1.17 8.03 -9.83
C MET A 1 0.59 7.04 -8.84
N LEU A 2 0.12 7.52 -7.69
CA LEU A 2 -0.22 6.67 -6.55
C LEU A 2 -1.58 6.00 -6.77
N LEU A 3 -1.57 4.70 -7.05
CA LEU A 3 -2.77 3.96 -7.41
C LEU A 3 -3.22 3.07 -6.25
N PHE A 4 -4.06 3.66 -5.39
CA PHE A 4 -4.84 2.91 -4.42
C PHE A 4 -6.01 2.22 -5.12
N VAL A 5 -5.90 0.91 -5.33
CA VAL A 5 -6.88 0.13 -6.08
C VAL A 5 -7.80 -0.68 -5.17
N ASN A 6 -8.93 -1.13 -5.70
CA ASN A 6 -9.83 -2.02 -4.98
C ASN A 6 -9.26 -3.45 -4.87
N LYS A 7 -9.90 -4.29 -4.06
CA LYS A 7 -9.50 -5.68 -3.84
C LYS A 7 -9.38 -6.49 -5.14
N ARG A 8 -10.33 -6.33 -6.07
CA ARG A 8 -10.35 -7.09 -7.33
C ARG A 8 -9.14 -6.76 -8.18
N THR A 9 -8.90 -5.48 -8.44
CA THR A 9 -7.74 -5.01 -9.19
C THR A 9 -6.43 -5.37 -8.50
N ALA A 10 -6.37 -5.29 -7.16
CA ALA A 10 -5.19 -5.72 -6.41
C ALA A 10 -4.90 -7.22 -6.62
N SER A 11 -5.93 -8.05 -6.54
CA SER A 11 -5.80 -9.49 -6.77
C SER A 11 -5.32 -9.81 -8.19
N GLU A 12 -5.90 -9.17 -9.20
CA GLU A 12 -5.53 -9.37 -10.61
C GLU A 12 -4.08 -8.91 -10.88
N ARG A 13 -3.68 -7.73 -10.38
CA ARG A 13 -2.37 -7.14 -10.66
C ARG A 13 -1.23 -7.79 -9.89
N LEU A 14 -1.47 -8.20 -8.65
CA LEU A 14 -0.46 -8.84 -7.80
C LEU A 14 -0.44 -10.37 -7.98
N ASN A 15 -1.35 -10.92 -8.78
CA ASN A 15 -1.59 -12.36 -8.90
C ASN A 15 -1.80 -13.05 -7.52
N LEU A 16 -2.55 -12.38 -6.64
CA LEU A 16 -2.83 -12.85 -5.28
C LEU A 16 -4.32 -13.05 -5.07
N SER A 17 -4.70 -14.14 -4.40
CA SER A 17 -6.09 -14.33 -4.02
C SER A 17 -6.57 -13.23 -3.07
N GLY A 18 -7.87 -12.92 -3.13
CA GLY A 18 -8.47 -11.97 -2.21
C GLY A 18 -8.35 -12.38 -0.74
N SER A 19 -8.24 -13.68 -0.46
CA SER A 19 -7.99 -14.22 0.88
C SER A 19 -6.54 -13.98 1.32
N THR A 20 -5.58 -14.08 0.40
CA THR A 20 -4.16 -13.77 0.65
C THR A 20 -3.97 -12.28 0.97
N LEU A 21 -4.60 -11.39 0.21
CA LEU A 21 -4.59 -9.94 0.52
C LEU A 21 -5.13 -9.67 1.94
N LYS A 22 -6.24 -10.32 2.30
CA LYS A 22 -6.82 -10.18 3.65
C LYS A 22 -5.88 -10.73 4.73
N LYS A 23 -5.22 -11.86 4.47
CA LYS A 23 -4.28 -12.51 5.39
C LYS A 23 -3.11 -11.58 5.72
N TYR A 24 -2.35 -11.11 4.73
CA TYR A 24 -1.21 -10.21 4.96
C TYR A 24 -1.60 -8.93 5.70
N ARG A 25 -2.78 -8.40 5.38
CA ARG A 25 -3.33 -7.22 6.04
C ARG A 25 -3.67 -7.43 7.51
N LEU A 26 -4.20 -8.61 7.87
CA LEU A 26 -4.61 -8.92 9.24
C LEU A 26 -3.47 -9.50 10.08
N GLN A 27 -2.46 -10.10 9.45
CA GLN A 27 -1.28 -10.63 10.15
C GLN A 27 -0.26 -9.55 10.51
N GLY A 28 -0.38 -8.34 9.93
CA GLY A 28 0.52 -7.22 10.20
C GLY A 28 1.71 -7.13 9.24
N ASP A 29 1.82 -8.05 8.26
CA ASP A 29 2.83 -7.97 7.20
C ASP A 29 2.72 -6.65 6.41
N TRP A 30 1.48 -6.17 6.25
CA TRP A 30 1.18 -4.93 5.53
C TRP A 30 0.68 -3.84 6.46
N ILE A 31 1.43 -2.74 6.48
CA ILE A 31 1.19 -1.55 7.31
C ILE A 31 0.00 -0.73 6.76
N GLU A 32 -0.97 -0.43 7.63
CA GLU A 32 -2.10 0.49 7.35
C GLU A 32 -1.58 1.91 7.13
N GLY A 33 -2.15 2.64 6.16
CA GLY A 33 -1.67 3.96 5.73
C GLY A 33 -0.56 3.91 4.67
N VAL A 34 0.12 2.76 4.52
CA VAL A 34 1.25 2.59 3.59
C VAL A 34 0.89 1.62 2.46
N HIS A 35 0.67 0.36 2.82
CA HIS A 35 0.34 -0.72 1.89
C HIS A 35 -1.15 -0.75 1.56
N TRP A 36 -1.98 -0.32 2.49
CA TRP A 36 -3.41 -0.29 2.33
C TRP A 36 -4.01 0.82 3.18
N VAL A 37 -5.18 1.31 2.78
CA VAL A 37 -5.92 2.31 3.54
C VAL A 37 -7.36 1.86 3.71
N ARG A 38 -7.91 2.15 4.88
CA ARG A 38 -9.34 2.03 5.14
C ARG A 38 -10.03 3.32 4.72
N ILE A 39 -10.97 3.22 3.79
CA ILE A 39 -11.81 4.36 3.38
C ILE A 39 -13.02 4.49 4.31
N ASN A 40 -13.59 3.35 4.71
CA ASN A 40 -14.65 3.27 5.72
C ASN A 40 -14.68 1.84 6.32
N SER A 41 -15.64 1.54 7.19
CA SER A 41 -15.74 0.24 7.86
C SER A 41 -15.79 -0.97 6.90
N ARG A 42 -16.23 -0.78 5.64
CA ARG A 42 -16.42 -1.84 4.65
C ARG A 42 -15.47 -1.76 3.44
N CYS A 43 -14.80 -0.63 3.23
CA CYS A 43 -14.00 -0.39 2.03
C CYS A 43 -12.51 -0.22 2.37
N VAL A 44 -11.69 -1.08 1.77
CA VAL A 44 -10.22 -1.05 1.84
C VAL A 44 -9.65 -0.88 0.44
N ARG A 45 -8.62 -0.06 0.32
CA ARG A 45 -7.83 0.11 -0.91
C ARG A 45 -6.39 -0.32 -0.69
N TYR A 46 -5.74 -0.79 -1.73
CA TYR A 46 -4.39 -1.35 -1.71
C TYR A 46 -3.45 -0.51 -2.57
N ASN A 47 -2.29 -0.20 -2.03
CA ASN A 47 -1.20 0.46 -2.73
C ASN A 47 -0.42 -0.58 -3.54
N LEU A 48 -0.67 -0.65 -4.84
CA LEU A 48 -0.04 -1.66 -5.70
C LEU A 48 1.48 -1.56 -5.71
N GLU A 49 2.01 -0.34 -5.77
CA GLU A 49 3.44 -0.09 -5.94
C GLU A 49 4.24 -0.62 -4.76
N LEU A 50 3.86 -0.22 -3.53
CA LEU A 50 4.55 -0.67 -2.33
C LEU A 50 4.30 -2.14 -2.01
N ILE A 51 3.11 -2.67 -2.30
CA ILE A 51 2.87 -4.10 -2.11
C ILE A 51 3.69 -4.92 -3.10
N GLN A 52 3.80 -4.49 -4.35
CA GLN A 52 4.62 -5.15 -5.35
C GLN A 52 6.09 -5.10 -4.95
N ASP A 53 6.59 -3.96 -4.48
CA ASP A 53 7.95 -3.84 -3.93
C ASP A 53 8.16 -4.79 -2.75
N TRP A 54 7.24 -4.81 -1.78
CA TRP A 54 7.30 -5.72 -0.64
C TRP A 54 7.37 -7.19 -1.06
N LEU A 55 6.61 -7.59 -2.09
CA LEU A 55 6.64 -8.96 -2.60
C LEU A 55 8.00 -9.32 -3.21
N HIS A 56 8.64 -8.39 -3.91
CA HIS A 56 10.00 -8.60 -4.46
C HIS A 56 11.07 -8.58 -3.36
N ASN A 57 10.93 -7.69 -2.39
CA ASN A 57 11.88 -7.47 -1.29
C ASN A 57 11.54 -8.26 -0.03
N ARG A 58 10.74 -9.33 -0.12
CA ARG A 58 10.26 -10.08 1.05
C ARG A 58 11.39 -10.67 1.91
N GLY A 59 12.54 -10.95 1.30
CA GLY A 59 13.76 -11.39 2.00
C GLY A 59 14.68 -10.25 2.46
N ASN A 60 14.37 -8.99 2.13
CA ASN A 60 15.17 -7.82 2.45
C ASN A 60 14.28 -6.66 2.96
N PRO A 61 13.84 -6.72 4.23
CA PRO A 61 12.97 -5.70 4.81
C PRO A 61 13.63 -4.32 4.87
N ALA A 62 14.96 -4.23 4.94
CA ALA A 62 15.67 -2.96 4.97
C ALA A 62 15.53 -2.19 3.63
N ALA A 63 15.66 -2.90 2.50
CA ALA A 63 15.43 -2.30 1.18
C ALA A 63 13.98 -1.81 1.05
N HIS A 64 13.03 -2.60 1.53
CA HIS A 64 11.62 -2.22 1.50
C HIS A 64 11.32 -0.98 2.35
N LEU A 65 11.93 -0.85 3.53
CA LEU A 65 11.79 0.35 4.37
C LEU A 65 12.30 1.62 3.65
N GLN A 66 13.42 1.53 2.92
CA GLN A 66 13.92 2.64 2.12
C GLN A 66 12.96 3.02 0.98
N ALA A 67 12.32 2.03 0.35
CA ALA A 67 11.30 2.27 -0.66
C ALA A 67 10.09 3.02 -0.07
N ILE A 68 9.64 2.65 1.14
CA ILE A 68 8.58 3.36 1.86
C ILE A 68 8.98 4.82 2.14
N GLU A 69 10.19 5.07 2.64
CA GLU A 69 10.65 6.44 2.91
C GLU A 69 10.68 7.30 1.64
N THR A 70 11.22 6.74 0.56
CA THR A 70 11.30 7.40 -0.74
C THR A 70 9.90 7.74 -1.26
N TYR A 71 8.98 6.78 -1.17
CA TYR A 71 7.58 6.94 -1.51
C TYR A 71 6.91 8.07 -0.70
N GLN A 72 7.15 8.12 0.62
CA GLN A 72 6.60 9.15 1.50
C GLN A 72 7.19 10.55 1.23
N ARG A 73 8.50 10.66 0.93
CA ARG A 73 9.12 11.94 0.54
C ARG A 73 8.51 12.48 -0.76
N GLY A 74 8.29 11.60 -1.75
CA GLY A 74 7.62 11.97 -3.01
C GLY A 74 6.17 12.43 -2.81
N LEU A 75 5.49 11.91 -1.78
CA LEU A 75 4.15 12.35 -1.37
C LEU A 75 4.15 13.74 -0.74
N LEU A 76 5.03 14.00 0.23
CA LEU A 76 5.12 15.28 0.93
C LEU A 76 5.47 16.43 -0.03
N SER A 77 6.33 16.17 -1.00
CA SER A 77 6.70 17.16 -2.02
C SER A 77 5.55 17.53 -2.97
N ASN A 78 4.46 16.75 -3.02
CA ASN A 78 3.35 16.90 -3.95
C ASN A 78 2.00 17.23 -3.28
N GLN A 79 1.96 17.60 -2.00
CA GLN A 79 0.71 18.01 -1.37
C GLN A 79 0.44 19.51 -1.62
N PRO A 80 -0.64 19.88 -2.33
CA PRO A 80 -1.10 21.26 -2.32
C PRO A 80 -1.45 21.66 -0.88
N PRO A 81 -1.22 22.93 -0.48
CA PRO A 81 -1.46 23.38 0.89
C PRO A 81 -2.90 23.05 1.29
N ARG A 82 -3.06 22.32 2.39
CA ARG A 82 -4.37 22.02 2.96
C ARG A 82 -5.09 23.34 3.21
N ARG A 83 -6.18 23.61 2.48
CA ARG A 83 -7.10 24.69 2.80
C ARG A 83 -7.64 24.44 4.20
N LYS A 84 -7.28 25.29 5.15
CA LYS A 84 -7.89 25.33 6.48
C LYS A 84 -9.36 25.72 6.28
N SER A 85 -10.27 24.85 6.71
CA SER A 85 -11.68 25.17 6.92
C SER A 85 -11.84 26.06 8.14
#